data_AF-A0A9X3X4N8-F1
#
_entry.id   AF-A0A9X3X4N8-F1
#
_cell.length_a   1.000
_cell.length_b   1.000
_cell.length_c   1.000
_cell.angle_alpha   90.00
_cell.angle_beta   90.00
_cell.angle_gamma   90.00
#
_symmetry.space_group_name_H-M   'P 1'
#
loop_
_entity.id
_entity.type
_entity.pdbx_description
1 polymer ?
#
loop_
_entity_poly.entity_id
_entity_poly.type
_entity_poly.pdbx_seq_one_letter_code
_entity_poly.pdbx_strand_id
1 'polypeptide(L)'
;MPELPSDGHAPRGDGETKIWEQFPVDVKIVRGVRFETNDGRGDLLRIVVMNDRATAQYASYREYHGGNIAIFVDDVSSFTLRSSRIEETEQAIDGMLGVMSTPLEIPQVVSFCRGIYTPSGARSRLYKAVDPDDSTKMMGVLIEQDARGILERVTWYKTWSAGAAFAVIPDVLEFVLVKDERGAPSLDPNDIGGCAWHYSTTFGIGPSLGLNP
;
A
#
# COMPACT_ATOMS: atom_id res chain seq x y z
N MET A 1 49.16 -39.83 -10.13
CA MET A 1 47.95 -39.92 -10.97
C MET A 1 46.76 -39.59 -10.09
N PRO A 2 45.83 -38.76 -10.57
CA PRO A 2 44.75 -38.18 -9.77
C PRO A 2 43.53 -39.10 -9.73
N GLU A 3 42.85 -39.16 -8.59
CA GLU A 3 41.46 -39.61 -8.48
C GLU A 3 40.60 -38.38 -8.19
N LEU A 4 39.66 -38.12 -9.09
CA LEU A 4 38.63 -37.10 -8.99
C LEU A 4 37.63 -37.46 -7.89
N PRO A 5 37.22 -36.51 -7.02
CA PRO A 5 35.98 -36.66 -6.28
C PRO A 5 34.80 -36.17 -7.11
N SER A 6 33.89 -37.12 -7.29
CA SER A 6 32.50 -37.08 -7.73
C SER A 6 31.73 -35.79 -7.51
N ASP A 7 30.83 -35.57 -8.48
CA ASP A 7 29.80 -34.54 -8.57
C ASP A 7 29.00 -34.27 -7.29
N GLY A 8 28.76 -32.99 -7.07
CA GLY A 8 27.41 -32.46 -7.04
C GLY A 8 26.54 -32.82 -5.83
N HIS A 9 26.57 -31.96 -4.81
CA HIS A 9 25.40 -31.59 -4.04
C HIS A 9 25.41 -30.07 -3.85
N ALA A 10 24.93 -29.35 -4.87
CA ALA A 10 24.41 -28.02 -4.65
C ALA A 10 23.18 -28.16 -3.74
N PRO A 11 23.07 -27.43 -2.62
CA PRO A 11 21.81 -27.38 -1.89
C PRO A 11 20.76 -26.82 -2.86
N ARG A 12 19.71 -27.62 -3.10
CA ARG A 12 18.44 -27.13 -3.64
C ARG A 12 17.91 -26.12 -2.64
N GLY A 13 18.24 -24.86 -2.88
CA GLY A 13 17.55 -23.74 -2.28
C GLY A 13 16.19 -23.68 -2.94
N ASP A 14 15.25 -24.45 -2.41
CA ASP A 14 13.82 -24.26 -2.61
C ASP A 14 13.45 -22.96 -1.88
N GLY A 15 13.99 -21.85 -2.37
CA GLY A 15 13.59 -20.51 -1.99
C GLY A 15 12.31 -20.24 -2.75
N GLU A 16 11.18 -20.77 -2.25
CA GLU A 16 9.90 -20.14 -2.52
C GLU A 16 10.06 -18.68 -2.09
N THR A 17 10.28 -17.80 -3.06
CA THR A 17 10.21 -16.37 -2.85
C THR A 17 8.78 -16.12 -2.40
N LYS A 18 8.56 -16.05 -1.08
CA LYS A 18 7.23 -15.85 -0.54
C LYS A 18 6.73 -14.54 -1.12
N ILE A 19 5.71 -14.65 -1.95
CA ILE A 19 5.05 -13.53 -2.59
C ILE A 19 4.11 -12.95 -1.52
N TRP A 20 4.26 -11.67 -1.26
CA TRP A 20 3.66 -10.94 -0.14
C TRP A 20 2.69 -9.89 -0.69
N GLU A 21 1.60 -9.53 -0.01
CA GLU A 21 0.46 -8.75 -0.56
C GLU A 21 0.24 -7.42 0.19
N GLN A 22 -0.21 -6.33 -0.44
CA GLN A 22 -0.29 -4.99 0.18
C GLN A 22 -1.47 -4.90 1.14
N PHE A 23 -2.68 -5.18 0.67
CA PHE A 23 -3.77 -5.58 1.54
C PHE A 23 -3.88 -7.11 1.54
N PRO A 24 -4.16 -7.74 2.69
CA PRO A 24 -4.27 -9.19 2.79
C PRO A 24 -5.44 -9.68 1.94
N VAL A 25 -5.18 -10.69 1.10
CA VAL A 25 -6.21 -11.39 0.33
C VAL A 25 -7.08 -12.20 1.29
N ASP A 26 -8.26 -11.67 1.60
CA ASP A 26 -9.38 -12.48 2.08
C ASP A 26 -9.95 -13.18 0.85
N VAL A 27 -9.40 -14.37 0.56
CA VAL A 27 -9.73 -15.20 -0.60
C VAL A 27 -11.25 -15.33 -0.72
N LYS A 28 -11.83 -14.82 -1.82
CA LYS A 28 -13.27 -14.82 -2.20
C LYS A 28 -14.10 -13.55 -1.92
N ILE A 29 -13.53 -12.41 -1.54
CA ILE A 29 -14.31 -11.15 -1.46
C ILE A 29 -13.61 -9.97 -2.14
N VAL A 30 -14.41 -9.11 -2.77
CA VAL A 30 -13.97 -7.77 -3.17
C VAL A 30 -14.23 -6.82 -2.00
N ARG A 31 -13.19 -6.08 -1.57
CA ARG A 31 -13.28 -5.10 -0.49
C ARG A 31 -13.12 -3.69 -1.02
N GLY A 32 -13.99 -2.79 -0.54
CA GLY A 32 -13.84 -1.35 -0.69
C GLY A 32 -13.25 -0.76 0.59
N VAL A 33 -12.22 0.07 0.45
CA VAL A 33 -11.59 0.81 1.54
C VAL A 33 -11.72 2.30 1.25
N ARG A 34 -12.20 3.07 2.23
CA ARG A 34 -12.39 4.52 2.14
C ARG A 34 -11.53 5.21 3.19
N PHE A 35 -10.81 6.26 2.79
CA PHE A 35 -10.01 7.08 3.69
C PHE A 35 -10.79 8.37 3.92
N GLU A 36 -11.72 8.33 4.87
CA GLU A 36 -12.66 9.42 5.16
C GLU A 36 -11.97 10.50 5.99
N THR A 37 -11.87 11.72 5.47
CA THR A 37 -11.30 12.86 6.22
C THR A 37 -12.13 13.14 7.47
N ASN A 38 -11.47 13.32 8.62
CA ASN A 38 -12.16 13.52 9.89
C ASN A 38 -12.79 14.92 10.02
N ASP A 39 -12.46 15.85 9.10
CA ASP A 39 -13.03 17.20 9.03
C ASP A 39 -14.24 17.31 8.10
N GLY A 40 -14.72 16.20 7.56
CA GLY A 40 -15.98 16.13 6.81
C GLY A 40 -15.90 16.57 5.35
N ARG A 41 -14.69 16.76 4.78
CA ARG A 41 -14.51 17.06 3.35
C ARG A 41 -14.81 15.88 2.43
N GLY A 42 -15.00 14.69 3.00
CA GLY A 42 -15.26 13.44 2.28
C GLY A 42 -14.04 12.55 2.22
N ASP A 43 -13.94 11.73 1.19
CA ASP A 43 -12.88 10.73 1.09
C ASP A 43 -11.65 11.32 0.43
N LEU A 44 -10.47 11.17 1.06
CA LEU A 44 -9.19 11.52 0.48
C LEU A 44 -8.80 10.56 -0.65
N LEU A 45 -8.99 9.27 -0.41
CA LEU A 45 -8.78 8.22 -1.41
C LEU A 45 -9.72 7.04 -1.15
N ARG A 46 -9.91 6.23 -2.19
CA ARG A 46 -10.65 4.97 -2.15
C ARG A 46 -9.83 3.88 -2.80
N ILE A 47 -9.89 2.68 -2.24
CA ILE A 47 -9.19 1.52 -2.77
C ILE A 47 -10.20 0.40 -2.96
N VAL A 48 -10.19 -0.21 -4.14
CA VAL A 48 -10.87 -1.48 -4.38
C VAL A 48 -9.82 -2.57 -4.46
N VAL A 49 -10.02 -3.63 -3.67
CA VAL A 49 -9.13 -4.78 -3.52
C VAL A 49 -9.82 -5.96 -4.19
N MET A 50 -9.31 -6.42 -5.34
CA MET A 50 -9.99 -7.41 -6.20
C MET A 50 -9.72 -8.87 -5.80
N ASN A 51 -8.63 -9.17 -5.10
CA ASN A 51 -8.28 -10.53 -4.66
C ASN A 51 -8.33 -11.52 -5.84
N ASP A 52 -8.95 -12.69 -5.71
CA ASP A 52 -9.07 -13.70 -6.76
C ASP A 52 -10.19 -13.42 -7.79
N ARG A 53 -10.84 -12.25 -7.73
CA ARG A 53 -11.97 -11.88 -8.58
C ARG A 53 -11.55 -10.99 -9.74
N ALA A 54 -12.23 -11.15 -10.87
CA ALA A 54 -12.05 -10.30 -12.05
C ALA A 54 -13.41 -9.99 -12.69
N THR A 55 -13.48 -8.86 -13.37
CA THR A 55 -14.58 -8.46 -14.28
C THR A 55 -14.00 -8.21 -15.68
N ALA A 56 -14.80 -7.68 -16.62
CA ALA A 56 -14.28 -7.30 -17.93
C ALA A 56 -13.32 -6.11 -17.85
N GLN A 57 -13.53 -5.19 -16.90
CA GLN A 57 -12.70 -3.99 -16.69
C GLN A 57 -11.62 -4.15 -15.62
N TYR A 58 -11.87 -4.98 -14.59
CA TYR A 58 -11.00 -5.07 -13.41
C TYR A 58 -10.35 -6.45 -13.32
N ALA A 59 -9.02 -6.49 -13.28
CA ALA A 59 -8.25 -7.72 -13.19
C ALA A 59 -8.17 -8.24 -11.75
N SER A 60 -8.01 -9.55 -11.61
CA SER A 60 -7.70 -10.19 -10.33
C SER A 60 -6.28 -9.87 -9.88
N TYR A 61 -6.07 -9.99 -8.57
CA TYR A 61 -4.83 -9.72 -7.86
C TYR A 61 -4.32 -8.29 -8.04
N ARG A 62 -5.27 -7.36 -8.20
CA ARG A 62 -5.05 -5.93 -8.33
C ARG A 62 -5.74 -5.14 -7.23
N GLU A 63 -5.16 -3.98 -6.96
CA GLU A 63 -5.78 -2.92 -6.20
C GLU A 63 -5.95 -1.69 -7.10
N TYR A 64 -7.11 -1.05 -6.99
CA TYR A 64 -7.45 0.15 -7.75
C TYR A 64 -7.55 1.32 -6.78
N HIS A 65 -6.53 2.18 -6.79
CA HIS A 65 -6.41 3.30 -5.85
C HIS A 65 -6.86 4.60 -6.54
N GLY A 66 -8.05 5.08 -6.20
CA GLY A 66 -8.60 6.34 -6.69
C GLY A 66 -8.37 7.49 -5.71
N GLY A 67 -7.79 8.59 -6.18
CA GLY A 67 -7.59 9.81 -5.39
C GLY A 67 -8.68 10.85 -5.62
N ASN A 68 -8.98 11.63 -4.57
CA ASN A 68 -9.89 12.76 -4.70
C ASN A 68 -9.13 14.03 -5.07
N ILE A 69 -9.26 14.47 -6.33
CA ILE A 69 -8.56 15.65 -6.85
C ILE A 69 -8.98 16.97 -6.18
N ALA A 70 -10.11 16.99 -5.46
CA ALA A 70 -10.58 18.16 -4.74
C ALA A 70 -10.02 18.25 -3.31
N ILE A 71 -9.33 17.22 -2.81
CA ILE A 71 -8.77 17.16 -1.46
C ILE A 71 -7.26 16.99 -1.55
N PHE A 72 -6.53 18.04 -1.20
CA PHE A 72 -5.08 18.00 -1.13
C PHE A 72 -4.62 17.40 0.20
N VAL A 73 -3.63 16.50 0.14
CA VAL A 73 -3.04 15.90 1.35
C VAL A 73 -2.47 16.95 2.30
N ASP A 74 -2.01 18.10 1.79
CA ASP A 74 -1.43 19.16 2.60
C ASP A 74 -2.38 19.71 3.67
N ASP A 75 -3.68 19.65 3.39
CA ASP A 75 -4.74 20.21 4.23
C ASP A 75 -5.34 19.15 5.18
N VAL A 76 -4.95 17.88 5.08
CA VAL A 76 -5.52 16.78 5.87
C VAL A 76 -4.64 16.50 7.09
N SER A 77 -5.22 16.61 8.28
CA SER A 77 -4.50 16.33 9.54
C SER A 77 -4.80 14.95 10.13
N SER A 78 -5.93 14.37 9.74
CA SER A 78 -6.34 13.02 10.15
C SER A 78 -7.44 12.51 9.22
N PHE A 79 -7.53 11.18 9.14
CA PHE A 79 -8.60 10.49 8.43
C PHE A 79 -8.84 9.13 9.06
N THR A 80 -10.00 8.57 8.76
CA THR A 80 -10.39 7.23 9.18
C THR A 80 -10.44 6.32 7.97
N LEU A 81 -9.63 5.27 7.98
CA LEU A 81 -9.80 4.13 7.09
C LEU A 81 -11.07 3.39 7.51
N ARG A 82 -11.99 3.16 6.57
CA ARG A 82 -13.14 2.28 6.72
C ARG A 82 -13.13 1.22 5.65
N SER A 83 -13.27 -0.04 6.03
CA SER A 83 -13.41 -1.13 5.07
C SER A 83 -14.82 -1.69 5.04
N SER A 84 -15.22 -2.17 3.86
CA SER A 84 -16.51 -2.81 3.65
C SER A 84 -16.41 -3.83 2.54
N ARG A 85 -17.29 -4.83 2.58
CA ARG A 85 -17.47 -5.75 1.45
C ARG A 85 -18.29 -5.05 0.38
N ILE A 86 -17.90 -5.20 -0.87
CA ILE A 86 -18.70 -4.75 -2.02
C ILE A 86 -19.13 -5.95 -2.87
N GLU A 87 -20.19 -5.77 -3.65
CA GLU A 87 -20.62 -6.79 -4.61
C GLU A 87 -19.57 -6.97 -5.71
N GLU A 88 -19.46 -8.18 -6.23
CA GLU A 88 -18.48 -8.56 -7.26
C GLU A 88 -18.97 -8.18 -8.67
N THR A 89 -19.51 -6.97 -8.82
CA THR A 89 -20.04 -6.45 -10.10
C THR A 89 -19.31 -5.18 -10.51
N GLU A 90 -19.17 -4.95 -11.81
CA GLU A 90 -18.56 -3.72 -12.33
C GLU A 90 -19.26 -2.49 -11.81
N GLN A 91 -20.59 -2.51 -11.78
CA GLN A 91 -21.38 -1.40 -11.27
C GLN A 91 -21.09 -1.08 -9.80
N ALA A 92 -20.90 -2.10 -8.95
CA ALA A 92 -20.57 -1.88 -7.53
C ALA A 92 -19.14 -1.37 -7.36
N ILE A 93 -18.19 -1.87 -8.15
CA ILE A 93 -16.79 -1.43 -8.15
C ILE A 93 -16.69 0.03 -8.64
N ASP A 94 -17.33 0.35 -9.77
CA ASP A 94 -17.42 1.70 -10.33
C ASP A 94 -18.12 2.64 -9.35
N GLY A 95 -19.19 2.19 -8.71
CA GLY A 95 -19.90 2.96 -7.68
C GLY A 95 -19.02 3.24 -6.46
N MET A 96 -18.19 2.28 -6.05
CA MET A 96 -17.23 2.44 -4.97
C MET A 96 -16.15 3.46 -5.34
N LEU A 97 -15.51 3.34 -6.51
CA LEU A 97 -14.52 4.31 -6.97
C LEU A 97 -15.13 5.69 -7.23
N GLY A 98 -16.35 5.75 -7.75
CA GLY A 98 -17.12 6.97 -7.95
C GLY A 98 -16.40 7.99 -8.84
N VAL A 99 -16.47 9.27 -8.45
CA VAL A 99 -15.90 10.41 -9.21
C VAL A 99 -14.42 10.67 -8.92
N MET A 100 -13.69 9.67 -8.44
CA MET A 100 -12.25 9.78 -8.17
C MET A 100 -11.45 9.97 -9.47
N SER A 101 -10.18 10.35 -9.36
CA SER A 101 -9.26 10.31 -10.49
C SER A 101 -9.16 8.89 -11.06
N THR A 102 -8.69 8.76 -12.29
CA THR A 102 -8.31 7.46 -12.85
C THR A 102 -7.48 6.69 -11.83
N PRO A 103 -7.90 5.48 -11.43
CA PRO A 103 -7.24 4.77 -10.35
C PRO A 103 -5.86 4.29 -10.78
N LEU A 104 -4.92 4.30 -9.84
CA LEU A 104 -3.67 3.57 -9.98
C LEU A 104 -3.98 2.08 -9.90
N GLU A 105 -3.58 1.32 -10.91
CA GLU A 105 -3.62 -0.13 -10.88
C GLU A 105 -2.33 -0.66 -10.24
N ILE A 106 -2.46 -1.22 -9.04
CA ILE A 106 -1.36 -1.69 -8.22
C ILE A 106 -1.42 -3.22 -8.16
N PRO A 107 -0.34 -3.96 -8.47
CA PRO A 107 -0.29 -5.38 -8.13
C PRO A 107 -0.50 -5.54 -6.63
N GLN A 108 -1.40 -6.43 -6.21
CA GLN A 108 -1.54 -6.75 -4.79
C GLN A 108 -0.22 -7.23 -4.20
N VAL A 109 0.63 -7.88 -5.00
CA VAL A 109 1.94 -8.32 -4.56
C VAL A 109 2.87 -7.14 -4.23
N VAL A 110 3.27 -7.01 -2.98
CA VAL A 110 4.28 -6.05 -2.50
C VAL A 110 5.33 -6.71 -1.63
N SER A 111 6.50 -6.09 -1.59
CA SER A 111 7.55 -6.41 -0.63
C SER A 111 7.72 -5.27 0.36
N PHE A 112 8.10 -5.59 1.59
CA PHE A 112 8.53 -4.59 2.55
C PHE A 112 10.05 -4.53 2.59
N CYS A 113 10.61 -3.49 1.99
CA CYS A 113 12.04 -3.26 1.99
C CYS A 113 12.43 -2.49 3.25
N ARG A 114 13.48 -2.97 3.95
CA ARG A 114 14.04 -2.23 5.09
C ARG A 114 14.61 -0.90 4.60
N GLY A 115 14.19 0.19 5.21
CA GLY A 115 14.62 1.53 4.87
C GLY A 115 13.49 2.55 4.98
N ILE A 116 13.76 3.73 4.46
CA ILE A 116 12.81 4.84 4.35
C ILE A 116 12.68 5.16 2.88
N TYR A 117 11.45 5.22 2.39
CA TYR A 117 11.19 5.58 1.01
C TYR A 117 11.31 7.10 0.84
N THR A 118 12.01 7.52 -0.21
CA THR A 118 12.13 8.94 -0.58
C THR A 118 10.91 9.36 -1.39
N PRO A 119 10.03 10.24 -0.87
CA PRO A 119 8.87 10.72 -1.60
C PRO A 119 9.28 11.46 -2.86
N SER A 120 8.49 11.29 -3.92
CA SER A 120 8.68 11.92 -5.23
C SER A 120 7.51 12.80 -5.65
N GLY A 121 6.35 12.65 -5.01
CA GLY A 121 5.18 13.45 -5.33
C GLY A 121 5.33 14.91 -4.95
N ALA A 122 4.72 15.79 -5.75
CA ALA A 122 4.76 17.23 -5.51
C ALA A 122 4.15 17.64 -4.16
N ARG A 123 3.20 16.83 -3.67
CA ARG A 123 2.56 16.96 -2.36
C ARG A 123 2.61 15.62 -1.66
N SER A 124 3.05 15.61 -0.41
CA SER A 124 3.25 14.39 0.36
C SER A 124 2.87 14.61 1.82
N ARG A 125 2.19 13.63 2.43
CA ARG A 125 1.99 13.57 3.89
C ARG A 125 2.09 12.15 4.41
N LEU A 126 2.79 12.01 5.53
CA LEU A 126 2.88 10.77 6.30
C LEU A 126 1.91 10.81 7.47
N TYR A 127 1.14 9.75 7.63
CA TYR A 127 0.21 9.56 8.73
C TYR A 127 0.58 8.31 9.50
N LYS A 128 0.22 8.25 10.77
CA LYS A 128 0.48 7.11 11.66
C LYS A 128 -0.80 6.59 12.31
N ALA A 129 -0.79 5.31 12.62
CA ALA A 129 -1.80 4.62 13.42
C ALA A 129 -1.14 3.55 14.29
N VAL A 130 -1.85 3.07 15.29
CA VAL A 130 -1.47 1.84 15.99
C VAL A 130 -1.64 0.67 15.01
N ASP A 131 -0.65 -0.21 14.92
CA ASP A 131 -0.69 -1.35 14.03
C ASP A 131 -1.78 -2.35 14.50
N PRO A 132 -2.82 -2.66 13.70
CA PRO A 132 -3.85 -3.60 14.11
C PRO A 132 -3.34 -5.04 14.21
N ASP A 133 -2.22 -5.38 13.56
CA ASP A 133 -1.61 -6.71 13.65
C ASP A 133 -0.78 -6.87 14.94
N ASP A 134 -0.33 -5.76 15.52
CA ASP A 134 0.46 -5.71 16.76
C ASP A 134 0.25 -4.35 17.46
N SER A 135 -0.67 -4.32 18.42
CA SER A 135 -1.04 -3.10 19.15
C SER A 135 0.10 -2.42 19.93
N THR A 136 1.26 -3.09 20.07
CA THR A 136 2.45 -2.50 20.70
C THR A 136 3.31 -1.70 19.71
N LYS A 137 2.97 -1.73 18.42
CA LYS A 137 3.71 -1.10 17.34
C LYS A 137 2.88 -0.03 16.66
N MET A 138 3.59 0.89 16.02
CA MET A 138 2.99 1.86 15.12
C MET A 138 3.20 1.42 13.67
N MET A 139 2.26 1.82 12.83
CA MET A 139 2.39 1.77 11.37
C MET A 139 2.25 3.17 10.79
N GLY A 140 2.74 3.34 9.57
CA GLY A 140 2.62 4.58 8.81
C GLY A 140 1.98 4.38 7.44
N VAL A 141 1.42 5.44 6.90
CA VAL A 141 0.98 5.52 5.50
C VAL A 141 1.37 6.87 4.93
N LEU A 142 2.19 6.85 3.89
CA LEU A 142 2.57 8.01 3.11
C LEU A 142 1.66 8.08 1.88
N ILE A 143 1.02 9.22 1.69
CA ILE A 143 0.16 9.50 0.54
C ILE A 143 0.81 10.62 -0.27
N GLU A 144 0.98 10.38 -1.56
CA GLU A 144 1.61 11.29 -2.51
C GLU A 144 0.63 11.69 -3.61
N GLN A 145 0.60 12.99 -3.89
CA GLN A 145 -0.16 13.58 -4.98
C GLN A 145 0.74 14.44 -5.85
N ASP A 146 0.34 14.58 -7.11
CA ASP A 146 0.91 15.58 -8.00
C ASP A 146 0.47 17.01 -7.60
N ALA A 147 0.93 18.02 -8.34
CA ALA A 147 0.59 19.41 -8.05
C ALA A 147 -0.92 19.71 -8.16
N ARG A 148 -1.67 18.88 -8.92
CA ARG A 148 -3.10 19.00 -9.20
C ARG A 148 -3.97 18.17 -8.25
N GLY A 149 -3.38 17.45 -7.29
CA GLY A 149 -4.09 16.61 -6.35
C GLY A 149 -4.41 15.20 -6.87
N ILE A 150 -3.87 14.82 -8.04
CA ILE A 150 -4.00 13.45 -8.55
C ILE A 150 -3.12 12.54 -7.70
N LEU A 151 -3.67 11.42 -7.23
CA LEU A 151 -2.93 10.43 -6.46
C LEU A 151 -1.83 9.80 -7.32
N GLU A 152 -0.59 9.81 -6.82
CA GLU A 152 0.57 9.20 -7.49
C GLU A 152 1.05 7.94 -6.78
N ARG A 153 0.94 7.88 -5.44
CA ARG A 153 1.40 6.73 -4.65
C ARG A 153 0.76 6.66 -3.26
N VAL A 154 0.60 5.43 -2.78
CA VAL A 154 0.35 5.11 -1.38
C VAL A 154 1.42 4.13 -0.91
N THR A 155 2.19 4.52 0.11
CA THR A 155 3.29 3.72 0.65
C THR A 155 3.03 3.42 2.12
N TRP A 156 2.96 2.14 2.47
CA TRP A 156 2.80 1.68 3.85
C TRP A 156 4.15 1.53 4.54
N TYR A 157 4.18 1.80 5.84
CA TYR A 157 5.35 1.66 6.70
C TYR A 157 5.05 0.76 7.89
N LYS A 158 5.97 -0.16 8.19
CA LYS A 158 5.93 -1.06 9.36
C LYS A 158 7.28 -1.05 10.08
N THR A 159 7.25 -1.12 11.41
CA THR A 159 8.47 -1.21 12.25
C THR A 159 9.08 -2.63 12.29
N TRP A 160 8.52 -3.56 11.53
CA TRP A 160 8.91 -4.96 11.47
C TRP A 160 8.82 -5.45 10.03
N SER A 161 9.51 -6.55 9.71
CA SER A 161 9.45 -7.15 8.38
C SER A 161 8.10 -7.81 8.19
N ALA A 162 7.18 -7.06 7.59
CA ALA A 162 5.82 -7.49 7.31
C ALA A 162 5.72 -8.06 5.89
N GLY A 163 4.82 -9.03 5.72
CA GLY A 163 4.42 -9.53 4.41
C GLY A 163 3.22 -8.80 3.81
N ALA A 164 2.65 -7.84 4.54
CA ALA A 164 1.49 -7.06 4.13
C ALA A 164 1.34 -5.79 4.97
N ALA A 165 0.52 -4.84 4.50
CA ALA A 165 0.14 -3.69 5.32
C ALA A 165 -0.80 -4.11 6.46
N PHE A 166 -1.57 -5.18 6.28
CA PHE A 166 -2.43 -5.76 7.31
C PHE A 166 -2.44 -7.28 7.18
N ALA A 167 -2.59 -8.03 8.27
CA ALA A 167 -2.94 -9.45 8.21
C ALA A 167 -4.45 -9.64 7.94
N VAL A 168 -5.27 -8.73 8.47
CA VAL A 168 -6.70 -8.58 8.17
C VAL A 168 -7.00 -7.09 8.05
N ILE A 169 -7.69 -6.66 6.98
CA ILE A 169 -8.07 -5.25 6.85
C ILE A 169 -9.02 -4.89 8.00
N PRO A 170 -8.69 -3.90 8.85
CA PRO A 170 -9.58 -3.49 9.93
C PRO A 170 -10.85 -2.84 9.36
N ASP A 171 -11.97 -3.02 10.06
CA ASP A 171 -13.23 -2.33 9.70
C ASP A 171 -13.07 -0.82 9.83
N VAL A 172 -12.34 -0.38 10.86
CA VAL A 172 -12.06 1.03 11.16
C VAL A 172 -10.63 1.17 11.68
N LEU A 173 -9.87 2.12 11.14
CA LEU A 173 -8.55 2.50 11.66
C LEU A 173 -8.32 4.00 11.47
N GLU A 174 -8.03 4.71 12.55
CA GLU A 174 -7.75 6.15 12.51
C GLU A 174 -6.26 6.42 12.26
N PHE A 175 -5.99 7.33 11.33
CA PHE A 175 -4.66 7.81 11.02
C PHE A 175 -4.56 9.30 11.35
N VAL A 176 -3.45 9.67 11.98
CA VAL A 176 -3.14 11.06 12.34
C VAL A 176 -1.83 11.50 11.69
N LEU A 177 -1.75 12.77 11.31
CA LEU A 177 -0.58 13.35 10.67
C LEU A 177 0.66 13.21 11.56
N VAL A 178 1.77 12.75 10.97
CA VAL A 178 3.08 12.70 11.62
C VAL A 178 3.66 14.11 11.67
N LYS A 179 4.21 14.47 12.83
CA LYS A 179 4.83 15.77 13.07
C LYS A 179 6.22 15.57 13.66
N ASP A 180 7.13 16.46 13.29
CA ASP A 180 8.47 16.52 13.88
C ASP A 180 8.42 17.07 15.32
N GLU A 181 9.59 17.14 15.98
CA GLU A 181 9.74 17.68 17.34
C GLU A 181 9.27 19.14 17.48
N ARG A 182 9.16 19.88 16.37
CA ARG A 182 8.71 21.28 16.33
C ARG A 182 7.22 21.40 16.03
N GLY A 183 6.53 20.29 15.82
CA GLY A 183 5.11 20.23 15.50
C GLY A 183 4.78 20.48 14.02
N ALA A 184 5.78 20.57 13.15
CA ALA A 184 5.59 20.70 11.70
C ALA A 184 5.30 19.33 11.06
N PRO A 185 4.52 19.24 9.97
CA PRO A 185 4.29 17.99 9.25
C PRO A 185 5.62 17.33 8.84
N SER A 186 5.78 16.05 9.14
CA SER A 186 6.98 15.29 8.79
C SER A 186 6.68 14.19 7.78
N LEU A 187 7.69 13.85 6.99
CA LEU A 187 7.71 12.70 6.10
C LEU A 187 8.67 11.61 6.59
N ASP A 188 9.40 11.84 7.69
CA ASP A 188 10.31 10.88 8.28
C ASP A 188 9.54 9.92 9.21
N PRO A 189 9.46 8.62 8.92
CA PRO A 189 8.81 7.67 9.81
C PRO A 189 9.53 7.53 11.16
N ASN A 190 10.78 7.97 11.31
CA ASN A 190 11.45 8.01 12.62
C ASN A 190 10.72 8.94 13.61
N ASP A 191 10.00 9.96 13.14
CA ASP A 191 9.17 10.85 13.99
C ASP A 191 7.90 10.16 14.54
N ILE A 192 7.57 8.96 14.06
CA ILE A 192 6.54 8.09 14.66
C ILE A 192 7.10 7.37 15.89
N GLY A 193 8.40 7.07 15.91
CA GLY A 193 9.09 6.22 16.89
C GLY A 193 9.41 4.81 16.37
N GLY A 194 10.53 4.22 16.82
CA GLY A 194 11.02 2.91 16.36
C GLY A 194 12.46 2.98 15.86
N CYS A 195 13.13 1.83 15.70
CA CYS A 195 14.55 1.76 15.32
C CYS A 195 14.82 1.21 13.92
N ALA A 196 13.84 0.57 13.29
CA ALA A 196 13.95 0.07 11.92
C ALA A 196 12.59 0.11 11.22
N TRP A 197 12.50 0.87 10.14
CA TRP A 197 11.32 0.93 9.30
C TRP A 197 11.49 0.08 8.05
N HIS A 198 10.35 -0.43 7.57
CA HIS A 198 10.21 -1.10 6.29
C HIS A 198 9.07 -0.43 5.54
N TYR A 199 9.24 -0.22 4.24
CA TYR A 199 8.22 0.40 3.39
C TYR A 199 7.74 -0.57 2.31
N SER A 200 6.45 -0.49 1.98
CA SER A 200 5.87 -1.29 0.90
C SER A 200 6.37 -0.80 -0.45
N THR A 201 6.83 -1.73 -1.27
CA THR A 201 7.16 -1.48 -2.67
C THR A 201 6.57 -2.59 -3.52
N THR A 202 5.94 -2.21 -4.63
CA THR A 202 5.56 -3.16 -5.66
C THR A 202 6.82 -3.61 -6.38
N PHE A 203 7.07 -4.91 -6.48
CA PHE A 203 8.06 -5.40 -7.43
C PHE A 203 7.59 -5.01 -8.83
N GLY A 204 8.24 -4.01 -9.41
CA GLY A 204 8.20 -3.84 -10.85
C GLY A 204 8.77 -5.11 -11.47
N ILE A 205 8.00 -5.73 -12.37
CA ILE A 205 8.63 -6.37 -13.53
C ILE A 205 9.63 -5.32 -14.02
N GLY A 206 10.92 -5.62 -13.94
CA GLY A 206 11.95 -4.66 -14.32
C GLY A 206 11.70 -4.13 -15.73
N PRO A 207 12.35 -3.02 -16.13
CA PRO A 207 12.35 -2.66 -17.54
C PRO A 207 12.82 -3.91 -18.29
N SER A 208 11.95 -4.44 -19.15
CA SER A 208 12.29 -5.48 -20.09
C SER A 208 13.56 -5.02 -20.77
N LEU A 209 14.68 -5.65 -20.42
CA LEU A 209 15.93 -5.53 -21.16
C LEU A 209 15.56 -5.84 -22.60
N GLY A 210 15.73 -4.81 -23.45
CA GLY A 210 15.38 -4.89 -24.85
C GLY A 210 16.05 -6.09 -25.49
N LEU A 211 15.23 -7.03 -25.95
CA LEU A 211 15.60 -7.86 -27.08
C LEU A 211 15.02 -7.15 -28.30
N ASN A 212 15.90 -6.39 -28.96
CA ASN A 212 15.68 -5.99 -30.35
C ASN A 212 15.71 -7.26 -31.23
N PRO A 213 14.94 -7.26 -32.33
CA PRO A 213 14.84 -8.39 -33.26
C PRO A 213 16.17 -8.75 -33.94
#